data_AF-A0A951ADW9-F1
#
_entry.id   AF-A0A951ADW9-F1
#
_cell.length_a   1.000
_cell.length_b   1.000
_cell.length_c   1.000
_cell.angle_alpha   90.00
_cell.angle_beta   90.00
_cell.angle_gamma   90.00
#
_symmetry.space_group_name_H-M   'P 1'
#
loop_
_entity.id
_entity.type
_entity.pdbx_description
1 polymer ?
#
loop_
_entity_poly.entity_id
_entity_poly.type
_entity_poly.pdbx_seq_one_letter_code
_entity_poly.pdbx_strand_id
1 'polypeptide(L)'
;MPLATNFTLPAANPKPRPAPTLNPKFGSAYSISEIHAYIGIRDQLLAEAERVHSSAKIASVVLANDFVEGCLKPGCSPYEAQCLPEIDAQHERQRCVAVRERIAELIKNAA
;
A
#
# COMPACT_ATOMS: atom_id res chain seq x y z
N MET A 1 -13.58 -26.56 -50.36
CA MET A 1 -14.45 -25.35 -50.36
C MET A 1 -14.39 -24.74 -48.96
N PRO A 2 -13.72 -23.60 -48.72
CA PRO A 2 -13.79 -22.94 -47.42
C PRO A 2 -15.03 -22.02 -47.36
N LEU A 3 -15.81 -22.13 -46.29
CA LEU A 3 -16.89 -21.20 -45.98
C LEU A 3 -16.27 -19.96 -45.31
N ALA A 4 -16.27 -18.85 -46.03
CA ALA A 4 -15.98 -17.54 -45.46
C ALA A 4 -17.18 -17.10 -44.61
N THR A 5 -16.99 -16.93 -43.30
CA THR A 5 -17.95 -16.23 -42.43
C THR A 5 -17.37 -14.86 -42.07
N ASN A 6 -17.84 -13.84 -42.79
CA ASN A 6 -17.61 -12.45 -42.47
C ASN A 6 -18.40 -12.10 -41.19
N PHE A 7 -17.71 -11.96 -40.06
CA PHE A 7 -18.30 -11.34 -38.86
C PHE A 7 -18.02 -9.84 -38.87
N THR A 8 -18.98 -9.07 -39.37
CA THR A 8 -19.03 -7.62 -39.13
C THR A 8 -19.76 -7.39 -37.80
N LEU A 9 -19.00 -7.08 -36.74
CA LEU A 9 -19.56 -6.66 -35.46
C LEU A 9 -20.14 -5.24 -35.61
N PRO A 10 -21.36 -4.96 -35.12
CA PRO A 10 -21.86 -3.59 -35.10
C PRO A 10 -21.04 -2.78 -34.10
N ALA A 11 -20.57 -1.61 -34.52
CA ALA A 11 -19.90 -0.66 -33.66
C ALA A 11 -20.87 -0.22 -32.55
N ALA A 12 -20.62 -0.67 -31.32
CA ALA A 12 -21.31 -0.16 -30.15
C ALA A 12 -20.91 1.30 -29.96
N ASN A 13 -21.86 2.23 -30.11
CA ASN A 13 -21.66 3.62 -29.72
C ASN A 13 -21.34 3.67 -28.22
N PRO A 14 -20.13 4.12 -27.81
CA PRO A 14 -19.80 4.22 -26.40
C PRO A 14 -20.56 5.44 -25.86
N LYS A 15 -21.73 5.19 -25.25
CA LYS A 15 -22.38 6.21 -24.44
C LYS A 15 -21.42 6.50 -23.28
N PRO A 16 -20.89 7.72 -23.13
CA PRO A 16 -19.95 8.02 -22.05
C PRO A 16 -20.70 7.81 -20.73
N ARG A 17 -20.38 6.73 -20.03
CA ARG A 17 -20.83 6.53 -18.66
C ARG A 17 -20.19 7.66 -17.86
N PRO A 18 -20.96 8.55 -17.20
CA PRO A 18 -20.35 9.54 -16.32
C PRO A 18 -19.54 8.77 -15.28
N ALA A 19 -18.26 9.09 -15.18
CA ALA A 19 -17.42 8.58 -14.11
C ALA A 19 -18.14 8.88 -12.78
N PRO A 20 -18.19 7.94 -11.83
CA PRO A 20 -18.73 8.24 -10.52
C PRO A 20 -17.95 9.42 -9.98
N THR A 21 -18.59 10.58 -9.85
CA THR A 21 -17.99 11.72 -9.18
C THR A 21 -17.90 11.32 -7.71
N LEU A 22 -16.74 10.81 -7.30
CA LEU A 22 -16.43 10.55 -5.91
C LEU A 22 -16.58 11.88 -5.18
N ASN A 23 -17.62 11.96 -4.35
CA ASN A 23 -17.89 13.15 -3.58
C ASN A 23 -16.68 13.39 -2.64
N PRO A 24 -15.96 14.52 -2.76
CA PRO A 24 -14.71 14.75 -2.04
C PRO A 24 -14.89 14.77 -0.51
N LYS A 25 -16.14 14.89 -0.02
CA LYS A 25 -16.48 14.76 1.41
C LYS A 25 -16.47 13.32 1.94
N PHE A 26 -16.56 12.31 1.08
CA PHE A 26 -16.50 10.89 1.49
C PHE A 26 -15.05 10.39 1.70
N GLY A 27 -14.04 11.17 1.31
CA GLY A 27 -12.67 10.65 1.16
C GLY A 27 -11.64 11.05 2.22
N SER A 28 -11.93 11.93 3.18
CA SER A 28 -10.89 12.42 4.12
C SER A 28 -11.10 11.97 5.57
N ALA A 29 -12.20 12.37 6.22
CA ALA A 29 -12.42 12.04 7.64
C ALA A 29 -12.61 10.53 7.86
N TYR A 30 -13.33 9.86 6.96
CA TYR A 30 -13.53 8.41 7.01
C TYR A 30 -12.22 7.66 6.78
N SER A 31 -11.45 8.05 5.76
CA SER A 31 -10.15 7.43 5.46
C SER A 31 -9.11 7.65 6.56
N ILE A 32 -9.10 8.82 7.23
CA ILE A 32 -8.24 9.05 8.41
C ILE A 32 -8.65 8.12 9.55
N SER A 33 -9.94 8.01 9.85
CA SER A 33 -10.41 7.12 10.92
C SER A 33 -10.12 5.64 10.63
N GLU A 34 -10.19 5.24 9.37
CA GLU A 34 -9.88 3.89 8.91
C GLU A 34 -8.37 3.60 9.02
N ILE A 35 -7.50 4.53 8.63
CA ILE A 35 -6.04 4.40 8.81
C ILE A 35 -5.69 4.28 10.31
N HIS A 36 -6.31 5.08 11.19
CA HIS A 36 -6.11 4.96 12.63
C HIS A 36 -6.58 3.61 13.19
N ALA A 37 -7.67 3.04 12.66
CA ALA A 37 -8.11 1.70 13.05
C ALA A 37 -7.07 0.64 12.67
N TYR A 38 -6.51 0.69 11.46
CA TYR A 38 -5.45 -0.23 11.02
C TYR A 38 -4.15 -0.09 11.82
N ILE A 39 -3.80 1.12 12.25
CA ILE A 39 -2.69 1.36 13.18
C ILE A 39 -2.94 0.65 14.51
N GLY A 40 -4.13 0.81 15.10
CA GLY A 40 -4.50 0.13 16.35
C GLY A 40 -4.43 -1.40 16.24
N ILE A 41 -4.87 -1.96 15.11
CA ILE A 41 -4.77 -3.41 14.84
C ILE A 41 -3.30 -3.85 14.76
N ARG A 42 -2.45 -3.12 14.05
CA ARG A 42 -1.01 -3.43 13.96
C ARG A 42 -0.35 -3.44 15.34
N ASP A 43 -0.65 -2.46 16.18
CA ASP A 43 -0.05 -2.33 17.51
C ASP A 43 -0.48 -3.48 18.44
N GLN A 44 -1.74 -3.89 18.35
CA GLN A 44 -2.20 -5.08 19.08
C GLN A 44 -1.51 -6.36 18.58
N LEU A 45 -1.36 -6.53 17.26
CA LEU A 45 -0.63 -7.66 16.70
C LEU A 45 0.83 -7.67 17.12
N LEU A 46 1.47 -6.50 17.26
CA LEU A 46 2.84 -6.37 17.74
C LEU A 46 2.95 -6.84 19.20
N ALA A 47 2.07 -6.34 20.08
CA ALA A 47 2.05 -6.77 21.49
C ALA A 47 1.84 -8.28 21.64
N GLU A 48 1.00 -8.88 20.78
CA GLU A 48 0.82 -10.33 20.74
C GLU A 48 2.06 -11.08 20.23
N ALA A 49 2.73 -10.55 19.20
CA ALA A 49 3.95 -11.12 18.66
C ALA A 49 5.13 -11.03 19.64
N GLU A 50 5.24 -9.94 20.39
CA GLU A 50 6.22 -9.77 21.47
C GLU A 50 5.98 -10.72 22.65
N ARG A 51 4.73 -11.13 22.88
CA ARG A 51 4.42 -12.10 23.94
C ARG A 51 4.63 -13.55 23.48
N VAL A 52 4.29 -13.87 22.24
CA VAL A 52 4.21 -15.26 21.75
C VAL A 52 5.44 -15.68 20.95
N HIS A 53 6.13 -14.74 20.30
CA HIS A 53 7.33 -14.96 19.47
C HIS A 53 7.22 -16.06 18.40
N SER A 54 6.00 -16.34 17.92
CA SER A 54 5.81 -17.31 16.84
C SER A 54 6.02 -16.67 15.47
N SER A 55 6.52 -17.46 14.52
CA SER A 55 6.69 -17.06 13.12
C SER A 55 5.39 -16.55 12.48
N ALA A 56 4.25 -17.18 12.80
CA ALA A 56 2.94 -16.75 12.31
C ALA A 56 2.54 -15.35 12.81
N LYS A 57 2.78 -15.06 14.10
CA LYS A 57 2.47 -13.73 14.67
C LYS A 57 3.40 -12.65 14.11
N ILE A 58 4.68 -12.98 13.93
CA ILE A 58 5.63 -12.08 13.28
C ILE A 58 5.19 -11.77 11.84
N ALA A 59 4.75 -12.78 11.07
CA ALA A 59 4.25 -12.57 9.71
C ALA A 59 2.98 -11.70 9.67
N SER A 60 2.06 -11.87 10.62
CA SER A 60 0.89 -11.00 10.75
C SER A 60 1.25 -9.54 11.01
N VAL A 61 2.26 -9.29 11.85
CA VAL A 61 2.74 -7.92 12.13
C VAL A 61 3.37 -7.31 10.89
N VAL A 62 4.19 -8.06 10.14
CA VAL A 62 4.81 -7.59 8.89
C VAL A 62 3.74 -7.15 7.89
N LEU A 63 2.73 -7.99 7.65
CA LEU A 63 1.65 -7.66 6.71
C LEU A 63 0.84 -6.42 7.14
N ALA A 64 0.51 -6.31 8.43
CA ALA A 64 -0.22 -5.15 8.95
C ALA A 64 0.63 -3.87 8.87
N ASN A 65 1.94 -3.99 9.12
CA ASN A 65 2.88 -2.88 9.04
C ASN A 65 3.06 -2.39 7.59
N ASP A 66 3.27 -3.30 6.63
CA ASP A 66 3.45 -2.96 5.22
C ASP A 66 2.23 -2.24 4.65
N PHE A 67 1.03 -2.66 5.05
CA PHE A 67 -0.21 -1.99 4.68
C PHE A 67 -0.29 -0.57 5.23
N VAL A 68 -0.05 -0.39 6.54
CA VAL A 68 -0.05 0.93 7.18
C VAL A 68 1.02 1.82 6.55
N GLU A 69 2.21 1.30 6.29
CA GLU A 69 3.28 2.04 5.60
C GLU A 69 2.84 2.48 4.20
N GLY A 70 2.15 1.62 3.46
CA GLY A 70 1.53 1.96 2.18
C GLY A 70 0.53 3.12 2.28
N CYS A 71 -0.31 3.13 3.31
CA CYS A 71 -1.29 4.20 3.57
C CYS A 71 -0.65 5.53 3.98
N LEU A 72 0.57 5.51 4.52
CA LEU A 72 1.31 6.69 4.97
C LEU A 72 2.20 7.29 3.88
N LYS A 73 2.40 6.59 2.75
CA LYS A 73 3.19 7.12 1.64
C LYS A 73 2.51 8.35 1.05
N PRO A 74 3.31 9.39 0.69
CA PRO A 74 2.86 10.45 -0.20
C PRO A 74 2.35 9.79 -1.45
N GLY A 75 1.04 9.78 -1.67
CA GLY A 75 0.62 9.02 -2.83
C GLY A 75 1.11 9.68 -4.14
N CYS A 76 1.35 8.87 -5.14
CA CYS A 76 1.92 9.38 -6.36
C CYS A 76 0.81 10.06 -7.19
N SER A 77 0.95 11.37 -7.47
CA SER A 77 0.06 12.23 -8.28
C SER A 77 -1.41 11.78 -8.23
N PRO A 78 -2.05 11.96 -7.06
CA PRO A 78 -2.47 13.27 -6.55
C PRO A 78 -1.69 13.91 -5.38
N TYR A 79 -0.48 13.44 -5.02
CA TYR A 79 0.19 13.87 -3.78
C TYR A 79 1.57 14.51 -3.93
N GLU A 80 1.65 15.45 -4.88
CA GLU A 80 2.74 16.43 -5.00
C GLU A 80 2.99 17.22 -3.68
N ALA A 81 1.98 17.30 -2.81
CA ALA A 81 2.06 17.99 -1.51
C ALA A 81 2.49 17.11 -0.33
N GLN A 82 2.72 15.80 -0.50
CA GLN A 82 3.05 14.91 0.62
C GLN A 82 4.53 14.47 0.65
N CYS A 83 5.35 14.89 -0.31
CA CYS A 83 6.79 14.61 -0.24
C CYS A 83 7.41 15.35 0.95
N LEU A 84 8.30 14.68 1.68
CA LEU A 84 9.16 15.35 2.66
C LEU A 84 10.05 16.37 1.95
N PRO A 85 10.43 17.48 2.61
CA PRO A 85 11.49 18.35 2.13
C PRO A 85 12.72 17.49 1.78
N GLU A 86 13.39 17.83 0.67
CA GLU A 86 14.41 16.95 0.08
C GLU A 86 15.52 16.56 1.06
N ILE A 87 15.86 17.45 1.99
CA ILE A 87 16.85 17.20 3.05
C ILE A 87 16.40 16.06 3.98
N ASP A 88 15.14 16.07 4.40
CA ASP A 88 14.58 15.02 5.27
C ASP A 88 14.37 13.72 4.49
N ALA A 89 13.95 13.82 3.22
CA ALA A 89 13.83 12.68 2.32
C ALA A 89 15.19 12.00 2.04
N GLN A 90 16.27 12.77 1.98
CA GLN A 90 17.61 12.26 1.74
C GLN A 90 18.17 11.53 2.97
N HIS A 91 17.91 12.06 4.17
CA HIS A 91 18.22 11.36 5.42
C HIS A 91 17.48 10.03 5.54
N GLU A 92 16.17 10.00 5.26
CA GLU A 92 15.43 8.74 5.36
C GLU A 92 15.82 7.73 4.28
N ARG A 93 16.22 8.19 3.08
CA ARG A 93 16.79 7.29 2.06
C ARG A 93 18.07 6.60 2.54
N GLN A 94 18.95 7.31 3.24
CA GLN A 94 20.16 6.72 3.81
C GLN A 94 19.84 5.71 4.92
N ARG A 95 18.87 6.02 5.78
CA ARG A 95 18.40 5.09 6.82
C ARG A 95 17.78 3.84 6.21
N CYS A 96 16.99 3.95 5.13
CA CYS A 96 16.46 2.79 4.42
C CYS A 96 17.54 1.89 3.79
N VAL A 97 18.71 2.43 3.44
CA VAL A 97 19.84 1.60 2.98
C VAL A 97 20.44 0.82 4.13
N ALA A 98 20.76 1.48 5.25
CA ALA A 98 21.30 0.84 6.44
C ALA A 98 20.36 -0.25 7.01
N VAL A 99 19.05 -0.01 6.98
CA VAL A 99 18.05 -0.99 7.41
C VAL A 99 18.02 -2.21 6.49
N ARG A 100 18.14 -2.03 5.16
CA ARG A 100 18.19 -3.16 4.22
C ARG A 100 19.43 -4.02 4.42
N GLU A 101 20.57 -3.40 4.67
CA GLU A 101 21.81 -4.13 4.98
C GLU A 101 21.65 -4.93 6.29
N ARG A 102 21.04 -4.33 7.30
CA ARG A 102 20.77 -5.02 8.56
C ARG A 102 19.80 -6.19 8.41
N ILE A 103 18.77 -6.04 7.58
CA ILE A 103 17.83 -7.13 7.25
C ILE A 103 18.59 -8.27 6.56
N ALA A 104 19.48 -7.96 5.61
CA ALA A 104 20.27 -8.97 4.91
C ALA A 104 21.21 -9.75 5.86
N GLU A 105 21.81 -9.08 6.84
CA GLU A 105 22.60 -9.75 7.89
C GLU A 105 21.76 -10.66 8.78
N LEU A 106 20.59 -10.18 9.21
CA LEU A 106 19.68 -10.97 10.05
C LEU A 106 19.18 -12.23 9.32
N ILE A 107 18.92 -12.13 8.02
CA ILE A 107 18.54 -13.28 7.19
C ILE A 107 19.69 -14.29 7.08
N LYS A 108 20.94 -13.83 6.90
CA LYS A 108 22.11 -14.71 6.86
C LYS A 108 22.38 -15.43 8.18
N ASN A 109 22.13 -14.77 9.31
CA ASN A 109 22.36 -15.34 10.63
C ASN A 109 21.24 -16.30 11.09
N ALA A 110 20.10 -16.30 10.38
CA ALA A 110 18.98 -17.20 10.63
C ALA A 110 19.03 -18.49 9.78
N ALA A 111 20.05 -18.63 8.91
CA ALA A 111 20.33 -19.81 8.08
C ALA A 111 21.51 -20.61 8.64
#